data_AF-A0A9C5ZG24-F1
#
_entry.id   AF-A0A9C5ZG24-F1
#
_cell.length_a   1.000
_cell.length_b   1.000
_cell.length_c   1.000
_cell.angle_alpha   90.00
_cell.angle_beta   90.00
_cell.angle_gamma   90.00
#
_symmetry.space_group_name_H-M   'P 1'
#
loop_
_entity.id
_entity.type
_entity.pdbx_description
1 polymer ?
#
loop_
_entity_poly.entity_id
_entity_poly.type
_entity_poly.pdbx_seq_one_letter_code
_entity_poly.pdbx_strand_id
1 'polypeptide(L)'
;MPNWKGAKISAAFKACVKLYEEGELYNFLLPVSKTECIAKVSEELFKNWKKHNDDVTLRLVGKSHHRLYERQCPEELHGALPQLGQKSYAYAIQFFTDFDVNPYNAHVVKYLNNKSTYALLLSKKLPLLAEMPLFMSQGKIRVRISNQPREFVVQTNQQLNTLINFHTMIFKDLLQLWKDFLVIDRRNLENSYLIVPLDSSQSIDWQLIESFQSLDPARSYSVIERKQNVYRPENFLDKVVTKWYNKNEDEQFVVVKIRQDLNPLSDFDNNQFKNYVEFYRARYNINVVDCSQFLLEVNASVLEI
;
A
#
# COMPACT_ATOMS: atom_id res chain seq x y z
N MET A 1 -4.23 -27.25 -36.11
CA MET A 1 -2.78 -27.13 -36.39
C MET A 1 -2.01 -27.75 -35.22
N PRO A 2 -1.48 -28.99 -35.29
CA PRO A 2 -1.02 -29.69 -34.09
C PRO A 2 0.51 -29.62 -33.92
N ASN A 3 1.06 -28.42 -33.90
CA ASN A 3 2.44 -28.17 -33.45
C ASN A 3 2.47 -26.82 -32.72
N TRP A 4 3.05 -26.79 -31.52
CA TRP A 4 3.11 -25.60 -30.66
C TRP A 4 3.72 -24.39 -31.39
N LYS A 5 4.66 -24.64 -32.33
CA LYS A 5 5.23 -23.59 -33.20
C LYS A 5 4.17 -22.95 -34.09
N GLY A 6 3.30 -23.75 -34.71
CA GLY A 6 2.23 -23.26 -35.57
C GLY A 6 1.15 -22.50 -34.80
N ALA A 7 0.82 -22.98 -33.59
CA ALA A 7 -0.09 -22.27 -32.69
C ALA A 7 0.47 -20.90 -32.28
N LYS A 8 1.76 -20.82 -31.92
CA LYS A 8 2.44 -19.56 -31.58
C LYS A 8 2.43 -18.56 -32.73
N ILE A 9 2.74 -19.02 -33.95
CA ILE A 9 2.73 -18.16 -35.15
C ILE A 9 1.31 -17.66 -35.45
N SER A 10 0.30 -18.54 -35.39
CA SER A 10 -1.09 -18.15 -35.63
C SER A 10 -1.60 -17.15 -34.58
N ALA A 11 -1.25 -17.33 -33.31
CA ALA A 11 -1.61 -16.40 -32.23
C ALA A 11 -0.92 -15.04 -32.42
N ALA A 12 0.37 -15.02 -32.72
CA ALA A 12 1.12 -13.78 -32.98
C ALA A 12 0.55 -13.02 -34.18
N PHE A 13 0.22 -13.71 -35.27
CA PHE A 13 -0.38 -13.08 -36.45
C PHE A 13 -1.74 -12.46 -36.13
N LYS A 14 -2.62 -13.19 -35.44
CA LYS A 14 -3.93 -12.65 -35.00
C LYS A 14 -3.79 -11.46 -34.06
N ALA A 15 -2.77 -11.47 -33.19
CA ALA A 15 -2.47 -10.34 -32.32
C ALA A 15 -2.04 -9.11 -33.13
N CYS A 16 -1.16 -9.26 -34.13
CA CYS A 16 -0.77 -8.15 -35.01
C CYS A 16 -1.96 -7.58 -35.79
N VAL A 17 -2.84 -8.44 -36.31
CA VAL A 17 -4.08 -8.00 -36.98
C VAL A 17 -4.93 -7.17 -36.04
N LYS A 18 -5.20 -7.67 -34.84
CA LYS A 18 -6.01 -6.95 -33.84
C LYS A 18 -5.35 -5.62 -33.42
N LEU A 19 -4.05 -5.61 -33.17
CA LEU A 19 -3.32 -4.39 -32.81
C LEU A 19 -3.34 -3.34 -33.94
N TYR A 20 -3.33 -3.77 -35.20
CA TYR A 20 -3.46 -2.86 -36.33
C TYR A 20 -4.89 -2.32 -36.46
N GLU A 21 -5.91 -3.17 -36.28
CA GLU A 21 -7.33 -2.78 -36.28
C GLU A 21 -7.65 -1.76 -35.16
N GLU A 22 -7.05 -1.93 -33.98
CA GLU A 22 -7.17 -1.01 -32.84
C GLU A 22 -6.28 0.25 -32.98
N GLY A 23 -5.46 0.34 -34.03
CA GLY A 23 -4.62 1.51 -34.31
C GLY A 23 -3.37 1.66 -33.44
N GLU A 24 -2.91 0.56 -32.81
CA GLU A 24 -1.68 0.44 -32.01
C GLU A 24 -0.44 0.10 -32.86
N LEU A 25 -0.65 -0.42 -34.08
CA LEU A 25 0.38 -0.60 -35.11
C LEU A 25 0.07 0.29 -36.32
N TYR A 26 1.10 0.90 -36.91
CA TYR A 26 0.95 1.61 -38.17
C TYR A 26 1.28 0.72 -39.38
N ASN A 27 1.12 1.24 -40.61
CA ASN A 27 1.19 0.47 -41.87
C ASN A 27 2.48 -0.32 -42.09
N PHE A 28 3.56 0.01 -41.38
CA PHE A 28 4.84 -0.71 -41.43
C PHE A 28 4.99 -1.75 -40.30
N LEU A 29 3.89 -2.13 -39.63
CA LEU A 29 3.84 -3.08 -38.50
C LEU A 29 4.72 -2.70 -37.31
N LEU A 30 4.94 -1.40 -37.15
CA LEU A 30 5.74 -0.85 -36.07
C LEU A 30 4.77 -0.24 -35.02
N PRO A 31 5.13 -0.30 -33.73
CA PRO A 31 4.30 0.27 -32.66
C PRO A 31 4.12 1.77 -32.85
N VAL A 32 2.91 2.26 -32.62
CA VAL A 32 2.66 3.70 -32.54
C VAL A 32 3.45 4.28 -31.37
N SER A 33 4.17 5.36 -31.64
CA SER A 33 5.03 5.99 -30.64
C SER A 33 4.19 6.64 -29.53
N LYS A 34 4.75 6.73 -28.32
CA LYS A 34 4.13 7.47 -27.20
C LYS A 34 3.79 8.90 -27.60
N THR A 35 4.62 9.53 -28.44
CA THR A 35 4.41 10.88 -28.97
C THR A 35 3.19 10.98 -29.86
N GLU A 36 2.97 10.01 -30.75
CA GLU A 36 1.78 9.96 -31.61
C GLU A 36 0.51 9.67 -30.81
N CYS A 37 0.57 8.78 -29.81
CA CYS A 37 -0.58 8.56 -28.90
C CYS A 37 -0.92 9.83 -28.12
N ILE A 38 0.07 10.54 -27.57
CA ILE A 38 -0.13 11.81 -26.89
C ILE A 38 -0.72 12.84 -27.87
N ALA A 39 -0.23 12.92 -29.10
CA ALA A 39 -0.74 13.84 -30.11
C ALA A 39 -2.23 13.57 -30.42
N LYS A 40 -2.63 12.31 -30.63
CA LYS A 40 -4.03 11.92 -30.88
C LYS A 40 -4.97 12.39 -29.77
N VAL A 41 -4.53 12.29 -28.51
CA VAL A 41 -5.37 12.58 -27.34
C VAL A 41 -5.20 14.05 -26.86
N SER A 42 -4.16 14.75 -27.33
CA SER A 42 -3.82 16.10 -26.88
C SER A 42 -4.92 17.12 -27.14
N GLU A 43 -5.64 16.95 -28.24
CA GLU A 43 -6.73 17.86 -28.63
C GLU A 43 -7.92 17.77 -27.69
N GLU A 44 -8.12 16.64 -27.00
CA GLU A 44 -9.21 16.44 -26.05
C GLU A 44 -8.77 16.70 -24.61
N LEU A 45 -7.66 16.09 -24.18
CA LEU A 45 -7.21 16.15 -22.78
C LEU A 45 -6.44 17.44 -22.44
N PHE A 46 -5.79 18.08 -23.41
CA PHE A 46 -4.89 19.21 -23.18
C PHE A 46 -5.36 20.51 -23.84
N LYS A 47 -6.67 20.68 -24.07
CA LYS A 47 -7.27 21.91 -24.61
C LYS A 47 -6.82 23.18 -23.89
N ASN A 48 -6.69 23.11 -22.55
CA ASN A 48 -6.28 24.25 -21.73
C ASN A 48 -4.78 24.56 -21.86
N TRP A 49 -3.95 23.59 -22.24
CA TRP A 49 -2.50 23.77 -22.39
C TRP A 49 -2.13 24.56 -23.65
N LYS A 50 -2.97 24.51 -24.71
CA LYS A 50 -2.80 25.36 -25.91
C LYS A 50 -2.75 26.86 -25.57
N LYS A 51 -3.38 27.29 -24.46
CA LYS A 51 -3.33 28.70 -23.99
C LYS A 51 -1.95 29.11 -23.45
N HIS A 52 -1.13 28.15 -23.06
CA HIS A 52 0.19 28.39 -22.46
C HIS A 52 1.34 28.29 -23.47
N ASN A 53 1.04 28.08 -24.77
CA ASN A 53 2.03 27.95 -25.85
C ASN A 53 3.07 26.84 -25.62
N ASP A 54 2.73 25.85 -24.81
CA ASP A 54 3.53 24.66 -24.53
C ASP A 54 3.10 23.52 -25.46
N ASP A 55 4.06 22.96 -26.22
CA ASP A 55 3.82 21.77 -27.03
C ASP A 55 4.03 20.51 -26.19
N VAL A 56 2.92 19.84 -25.87
CA VAL A 56 2.89 18.61 -25.06
C VAL A 56 3.64 17.44 -25.71
N THR A 57 3.95 17.54 -27.01
CA THR A 57 4.68 16.52 -27.78
C THR A 57 6.18 16.81 -27.90
N LEU A 58 6.63 18.04 -27.63
CA LEU A 58 8.04 18.41 -27.67
C LEU A 58 8.79 17.88 -26.44
N ARG A 59 9.45 16.73 -26.60
CA ARG A 59 10.55 16.35 -25.70
C ARG A 59 11.82 17.08 -26.12
N LEU A 60 12.04 18.27 -25.55
CA LEU A 60 13.36 18.89 -25.58
C LEU A 60 14.38 17.97 -24.88
N VAL A 61 15.19 17.27 -25.68
CA VAL A 61 16.29 16.45 -25.20
C VAL A 61 17.26 17.37 -24.42
N GLY A 62 17.52 17.04 -23.15
CA GLY A 62 18.62 17.63 -22.38
C GLY A 62 18.29 18.72 -21.37
N LYS A 63 17.04 19.16 -21.20
CA LYS A 63 16.69 20.01 -20.06
C LYS A 63 16.22 19.15 -18.88
N SER A 64 17.05 19.11 -17.83
CA SER A 64 16.61 18.80 -16.47
C SER A 64 15.22 19.41 -16.26
N HIS A 65 14.24 18.59 -15.88
CA HIS A 65 12.85 18.99 -15.65
C HIS A 65 12.80 20.15 -14.66
N HIS A 66 12.90 21.39 -15.15
CA HIS A 66 12.76 22.58 -14.34
C HIS A 66 11.31 22.70 -13.95
N ARG A 67 11.04 22.69 -12.64
CA ARG A 67 9.71 23.00 -12.15
C ARG A 67 9.40 24.45 -12.49
N LEU A 68 8.31 24.64 -13.24
CA LEU A 68 7.79 25.96 -13.61
C LEU A 68 7.14 26.68 -12.43
N TYR A 69 6.84 25.96 -11.34
CA TYR A 69 6.14 26.48 -10.17
C TYR A 69 6.83 26.06 -8.88
N GLU A 70 6.87 26.97 -7.92
CA GLU A 70 7.24 26.67 -6.56
C GLU A 70 6.17 25.78 -5.92
N ARG A 71 6.60 24.78 -5.15
CA ARG A 71 5.67 23.98 -4.35
C ARG A 71 5.28 24.81 -3.14
N GLN A 72 3.98 24.95 -2.92
CA GLN A 72 3.44 25.57 -1.72
C GLN A 72 2.65 24.55 -0.92
N CYS A 73 2.75 24.61 0.40
CA CYS A 73 1.91 23.84 1.30
C CYS A 73 0.54 24.53 1.40
N PRO A 74 -0.59 23.80 1.31
CA PRO A 74 -1.91 24.38 1.53
C PRO A 74 -2.00 25.07 2.90
N GLU A 75 -2.66 26.22 2.96
CA GLU A 75 -2.77 27.00 4.20
C GLU A 75 -3.47 26.22 5.33
N GLU A 76 -4.37 25.30 4.96
CA GLU A 76 -5.09 24.44 5.89
C GLU A 76 -4.20 23.36 6.51
N LEU A 77 -3.10 23.00 5.84
CA LEU A 77 -2.07 22.10 6.36
C LEU A 77 -0.90 22.86 6.99
N HIS A 78 -0.89 24.19 6.90
CA HIS A 78 0.13 25.02 7.53
C HIS A 78 -0.28 25.41 8.95
N GLY A 79 0.55 25.12 9.97
CA GLY A 79 0.25 25.49 11.35
C GLY A 79 -0.98 24.81 11.94
N ALA A 80 -1.34 23.63 11.43
CA ALA A 80 -2.59 22.93 11.72
C ALA A 80 -2.45 21.74 12.69
N LEU A 81 -1.34 21.62 13.43
CA LEU A 81 -1.22 20.58 14.46
C LEU A 81 -2.26 20.80 15.58
N PRO A 82 -2.80 19.72 16.17
CA PRO A 82 -3.65 19.78 17.35
C PRO A 82 -2.98 20.52 18.51
N GLN A 83 -3.72 21.39 19.19
CA GLN A 83 -3.25 22.17 20.33
C GLN A 83 -4.05 21.84 21.60
N LEU A 84 -3.42 22.01 22.76
CA LEU A 84 -4.04 21.75 24.06
C LEU A 84 -5.25 22.65 24.30
N GLY A 85 -6.34 22.05 24.77
CA GLY A 85 -7.58 22.75 25.10
C GLY A 85 -8.33 23.34 23.90
N GLN A 86 -7.81 23.16 22.67
CA GLN A 86 -8.45 23.63 21.45
C GLN A 86 -9.13 22.50 20.70
N LYS A 87 -10.20 22.86 19.97
CA LYS A 87 -10.89 21.92 19.08
C LYS A 87 -9.99 21.55 17.91
N SER A 88 -9.88 20.25 17.69
CA SER A 88 -9.29 19.62 16.52
C SER A 88 -10.37 18.82 15.80
N TYR A 89 -10.14 18.54 14.53
CA TYR A 89 -11.08 17.96 13.59
C TYR A 89 -10.44 16.71 12.99
N ALA A 90 -11.02 15.56 13.28
CA ALA A 90 -10.62 14.27 12.72
C ALA A 90 -11.45 13.96 11.47
N TYR A 91 -10.80 13.95 10.30
CA TYR A 91 -11.41 13.61 9.02
C TYR A 91 -11.07 12.17 8.65
N ALA A 92 -12.06 11.27 8.66
CA ALA A 92 -11.87 9.87 8.33
C ALA A 92 -11.48 9.69 6.86
N ILE A 93 -10.49 8.83 6.61
CA ILE A 93 -10.09 8.37 5.28
C ILE A 93 -10.96 7.17 4.94
N GLN A 94 -11.76 7.29 3.88
CA GLN A 94 -12.71 6.27 3.46
C GLN A 94 -12.27 5.67 2.13
N PHE A 95 -12.28 4.35 2.04
CA PHE A 95 -11.90 3.60 0.85
C PHE A 95 -13.15 2.96 0.25
N PHE A 96 -13.23 2.97 -1.09
CA PHE A 96 -14.28 2.30 -1.85
C PHE A 96 -13.64 1.50 -2.98
N THR A 97 -14.00 0.23 -3.10
CA THR A 97 -13.46 -0.67 -4.13
C THR A 97 -14.36 -0.67 -5.37
N ASP A 98 -13.78 -0.38 -6.54
CA ASP A 98 -14.47 -0.40 -7.85
C ASP A 98 -14.00 -1.59 -8.71
N PHE A 99 -13.86 -2.77 -8.12
CA PHE A 99 -13.47 -4.00 -8.82
C PHE A 99 -14.25 -5.21 -8.27
N ASP A 100 -14.37 -6.25 -9.09
CA ASP A 100 -15.15 -7.45 -8.74
C ASP A 100 -14.44 -8.29 -7.66
N VAL A 101 -15.24 -8.75 -6.70
CA VAL A 101 -14.74 -9.59 -5.60
C VAL A 101 -14.61 -11.04 -6.06
N ASN A 102 -13.45 -11.62 -5.83
CA ASN A 102 -13.13 -13.01 -6.08
C ASN A 102 -12.37 -13.61 -4.87
N PRO A 103 -12.17 -14.94 -4.81
CA PRO A 103 -11.50 -15.57 -3.67
C PRO A 103 -10.08 -15.04 -3.40
N TYR A 104 -9.38 -14.54 -4.43
CA TYR A 104 -8.01 -14.02 -4.31
C TYR A 104 -7.95 -12.60 -3.74
N ASN A 105 -8.96 -11.75 -3.98
CA ASN A 105 -8.97 -10.36 -3.51
C ASN A 105 -9.97 -10.07 -2.38
N ALA A 106 -10.76 -11.06 -1.94
CA ALA A 106 -11.77 -10.90 -0.90
C ALA A 106 -11.19 -10.32 0.41
N HIS A 107 -9.96 -10.69 0.78
CA HIS A 107 -9.28 -10.15 1.97
C HIS A 107 -8.99 -8.65 1.83
N VAL A 108 -8.58 -8.19 0.64
CA VAL A 108 -8.31 -6.76 0.37
C VAL A 108 -9.57 -5.93 0.55
N VAL A 109 -10.69 -6.40 -0.01
CA VAL A 109 -12.00 -5.74 0.12
C VAL A 109 -12.46 -5.69 1.57
N LYS A 110 -12.27 -6.79 2.32
CA LYS A 110 -12.56 -6.84 3.77
C LYS A 110 -11.76 -5.79 4.56
N TYR A 111 -10.47 -5.61 4.25
CA TYR A 111 -9.63 -4.64 4.95
C TYR A 111 -9.96 -3.19 4.58
N LEU A 112 -10.18 -2.89 3.30
CA LEU A 112 -10.51 -1.54 2.84
C LEU A 112 -11.89 -1.07 3.29
N ASN A 113 -12.87 -1.97 3.36
CA ASN A 113 -14.23 -1.65 3.79
C ASN A 113 -14.44 -1.80 5.31
N ASN A 114 -13.36 -1.91 6.08
CA ASN A 114 -13.45 -1.98 7.54
C ASN A 114 -13.99 -0.65 8.10
N LYS A 115 -14.82 -0.73 9.14
CA LYS A 115 -15.33 0.45 9.87
C LYS A 115 -14.21 1.16 10.63
N SER A 116 -13.26 0.39 11.17
CA SER A 116 -12.05 0.96 11.75
C SER A 116 -11.13 1.42 10.63
N THR A 117 -10.76 2.70 10.64
CA THR A 117 -9.97 3.34 9.58
C THR A 117 -9.02 4.37 10.18
N TYR A 118 -8.25 5.09 9.37
CA TYR A 118 -7.43 6.21 9.81
C TYR A 118 -8.12 7.55 9.53
N ALA A 119 -7.73 8.57 10.27
CA ALA A 119 -8.18 9.93 10.08
C ALA A 119 -7.03 10.93 10.09
N LEU A 120 -7.22 12.03 9.36
CA LEU A 120 -6.40 13.22 9.46
C LEU A 120 -6.91 14.06 10.61
N LEU A 121 -6.10 14.28 11.64
CA LEU A 121 -6.42 15.11 12.79
C LEU A 121 -5.68 16.46 12.67
N LEU A 122 -6.46 17.55 12.56
CA LEU A 122 -5.95 18.91 12.39
C LEU A 122 -6.67 19.90 13.32
N SER A 123 -6.05 21.02 13.67
CA SER A 123 -6.70 22.14 14.36
C SER A 123 -7.52 23.04 13.42
N LYS A 124 -7.25 22.99 12.11
CA LYS A 124 -8.00 23.73 11.07
C LYS A 124 -9.05 22.86 10.39
N LYS A 125 -10.08 23.49 9.83
CA LYS A 125 -11.05 22.79 8.98
C LYS A 125 -10.52 22.68 7.56
N LEU A 126 -10.71 21.51 6.95
CA LEU A 126 -10.41 21.30 5.55
C LEU A 126 -11.59 21.79 4.68
N PRO A 127 -11.32 22.30 3.47
CA PRO A 127 -12.38 22.53 2.49
C PRO A 127 -13.01 21.19 2.07
N LEU A 128 -14.11 21.26 1.32
CA LEU A 128 -14.69 20.07 0.71
C LEU A 128 -13.68 19.48 -0.28
N LEU A 129 -13.13 18.32 0.04
CA LEU A 129 -12.17 17.62 -0.82
C LEU A 129 -12.90 16.71 -1.80
N ALA A 130 -12.43 16.71 -3.04
CA ALA A 130 -12.94 15.80 -4.05
C ALA A 130 -12.53 14.35 -3.75
N GLU A 131 -13.38 13.42 -4.16
CA GLU A 131 -13.04 12.01 -4.15
C GLU A 131 -12.00 11.71 -5.22
N MET A 132 -10.94 10.99 -4.83
CA MET A 132 -9.79 10.74 -5.70
C MET A 132 -9.73 9.26 -6.10
N PRO A 133 -9.68 8.94 -7.40
CA PRO A 133 -9.43 7.58 -7.85
C PRO A 133 -7.95 7.22 -7.68
N LEU A 134 -7.68 6.05 -7.10
CA LEU A 134 -6.36 5.42 -7.07
C LEU A 134 -6.44 4.04 -7.74
N PHE A 135 -5.30 3.47 -8.10
CA PHE A 135 -5.22 2.17 -8.75
C PHE A 135 -4.30 1.27 -7.95
N MET A 136 -4.79 0.08 -7.59
CA MET A 136 -4.03 -1.00 -6.99
C MET A 136 -3.93 -2.17 -7.97
N SER A 137 -3.14 -3.20 -7.65
CA SER A 137 -3.03 -4.41 -8.49
C SER A 137 -4.36 -5.14 -8.70
N GLN A 138 -5.32 -5.03 -7.77
CA GLN A 138 -6.66 -5.62 -7.90
C GLN A 138 -7.62 -4.77 -8.75
N GLY A 139 -7.31 -3.50 -8.99
CA GLY A 139 -8.14 -2.59 -9.77
C GLY A 139 -8.27 -1.19 -9.16
N LYS A 140 -9.25 -0.46 -9.66
CA LYS A 140 -9.52 0.92 -9.24
C LYS A 140 -10.13 0.95 -7.83
N ILE A 141 -9.65 1.87 -7.01
CA ILE A 141 -10.30 2.26 -5.75
C ILE A 141 -10.58 3.75 -5.76
N ARG A 142 -11.50 4.19 -4.91
CA ARG A 142 -11.77 5.61 -4.67
C ARG A 142 -11.52 5.91 -3.21
N VAL A 143 -10.82 7.01 -2.95
CA VAL A 143 -10.53 7.50 -1.62
C VAL A 143 -11.27 8.82 -1.40
N ARG A 144 -11.95 8.91 -0.27
CA ARG A 144 -12.67 10.11 0.15
C ARG A 144 -12.26 10.50 1.56
N ILE A 145 -11.96 11.78 1.75
CA ILE A 145 -11.82 12.37 3.08
C ILE A 145 -13.22 12.79 3.53
N SER A 146 -13.64 12.36 4.73
CA SER A 146 -15.01 12.56 5.21
C SER A 146 -15.40 14.05 5.25
N ASN A 147 -16.55 14.43 4.66
CA ASN A 147 -16.98 15.83 4.65
C ASN A 147 -17.28 16.41 6.04
N GLN A 148 -17.65 15.54 6.99
CA GLN A 148 -18.01 15.92 8.35
C GLN A 148 -16.93 15.41 9.31
N PRO A 149 -16.08 16.29 9.85
CA PRO A 149 -15.08 15.87 10.82
C PRO A 149 -15.71 15.54 12.17
N ARG A 150 -15.04 14.67 12.93
CA ARG A 150 -15.31 14.51 14.35
C ARG A 150 -14.51 15.54 15.14
N GLU A 151 -15.18 16.27 16.02
CA GLU A 151 -14.50 17.20 16.92
C GLU A 151 -13.81 16.43 18.04
N PHE A 152 -12.56 16.79 18.32
CA PHE A 152 -11.75 16.21 19.38
C PHE A 152 -10.98 17.32 20.08
N VAL A 153 -10.84 17.25 21.40
CA VAL A 153 -10.06 18.23 22.18
C VAL A 153 -8.95 17.50 22.88
N VAL A 154 -7.71 17.89 22.59
CA VAL A 154 -6.53 17.35 23.28
C VAL A 154 -6.47 17.99 24.67
N GLN A 155 -6.58 17.19 25.73
CA GLN A 155 -6.65 17.71 27.09
C GLN A 155 -5.26 17.85 27.73
N THR A 156 -4.36 16.90 27.45
CA THR A 156 -3.06 16.82 28.13
C THR A 156 -1.89 16.75 27.14
N ASN A 157 -0.72 17.21 27.59
CA ASN A 157 0.53 17.06 26.84
C ASN A 157 0.86 15.59 26.56
N GLN A 158 0.52 14.70 27.50
CA GLN A 158 0.72 13.27 27.33
C GLN A 158 -0.09 12.74 26.15
N GLN A 159 -1.38 13.06 26.05
CA GLN A 159 -2.22 12.67 24.90
C GLN A 159 -1.63 13.19 23.59
N LEU A 160 -1.21 14.46 23.55
CA LEU A 160 -0.62 15.04 22.34
C LEU A 160 0.65 14.29 21.92
N ASN A 161 1.55 14.02 22.86
CA ASN A 161 2.80 13.30 22.60
C ASN A 161 2.54 11.86 22.14
N THR A 162 1.56 11.18 22.74
CA THR A 162 1.16 9.82 22.38
C THR A 162 0.61 9.75 20.95
N LEU A 163 -0.15 10.77 20.51
CA LEU A 163 -0.60 10.89 19.11
C LEU A 163 0.57 11.17 18.14
N ILE A 164 1.48 12.08 18.52
CA ILE A 164 2.66 12.41 17.71
C ILE A 164 3.56 11.20 17.53
N ASN A 165 3.80 10.44 18.59
CA ASN A 165 4.62 9.23 18.57
C ASN A 165 3.98 8.16 17.67
N PHE A 166 2.67 7.96 17.77
CA PHE A 166 1.95 7.01 16.92
C PHE A 166 2.04 7.39 15.43
N HIS A 167 1.80 8.65 15.09
CA HIS A 167 1.99 9.14 13.71
C HIS A 167 3.43 8.91 13.24
N THR A 168 4.41 9.21 14.09
CA THR A 168 5.84 9.00 13.77
C THR A 168 6.15 7.52 13.54
N MET A 169 5.61 6.63 14.38
CA MET A 169 5.78 5.18 14.28
C MET A 169 5.25 4.64 12.94
N ILE A 170 4.09 5.13 12.47
CA ILE A 170 3.54 4.74 11.16
C ILE A 170 4.56 4.98 10.04
N PHE A 171 5.14 6.17 9.96
CA PHE A 171 6.05 6.50 8.86
C PHE A 171 7.45 5.93 9.03
N LYS A 172 7.97 5.95 10.26
CA LYS A 172 9.34 5.56 10.57
C LYS A 172 9.50 4.06 10.65
N ASP A 173 8.63 3.38 11.39
CA ASP A 173 8.81 1.97 11.74
C ASP A 173 7.96 1.06 10.83
N LEU A 174 6.70 1.44 10.55
CA LEU A 174 5.79 0.60 9.76
C LEU A 174 6.02 0.74 8.24
N LEU A 175 6.00 1.96 7.72
CA LEU A 175 6.17 2.25 6.29
C LEU A 175 7.63 2.44 5.90
N GLN A 176 8.50 2.77 6.86
CA GLN A 176 9.92 3.08 6.66
C GLN A 176 10.19 4.13 5.57
N LEU A 177 9.28 5.10 5.46
CA LEU A 177 9.34 6.17 4.48
C LEU A 177 9.97 7.41 5.10
N TRP A 178 11.24 7.66 4.79
CA TRP A 178 11.93 8.89 5.18
C TRP A 178 11.85 9.93 4.05
N LYS A 179 10.74 10.68 4.01
CA LYS A 179 10.59 11.85 3.14
C LYS A 179 10.19 13.06 3.98
N ASP A 180 10.76 14.22 3.69
CA ASP A 180 10.57 15.44 4.49
C ASP A 180 9.09 15.85 4.66
N PHE A 181 8.24 15.57 3.68
CA PHE A 181 6.80 15.86 3.74
C PHE A 181 5.96 14.81 4.49
N LEU A 182 6.56 13.68 4.86
CA LEU A 182 5.94 12.60 5.65
C LEU A 182 6.40 12.64 7.11
N VAL A 183 7.53 13.28 7.39
CA VAL A 183 8.01 13.49 8.76
C VAL A 183 7.24 14.66 9.36
N ILE A 184 6.72 14.45 10.56
CA ILE A 184 6.02 15.50 11.31
C ILE A 184 6.88 16.75 11.50
N ASP A 185 6.39 17.91 11.06
CA ASP A 185 7.04 19.19 11.35
C ASP A 185 6.69 19.65 12.78
N ARG A 186 7.59 19.39 13.73
CA ARG A 186 7.42 19.81 15.13
C ARG A 186 7.37 21.33 15.31
N ARG A 187 7.78 22.12 14.32
CA ARG A 187 7.66 23.58 14.35
C ARG A 187 6.24 24.05 14.02
N ASN A 188 5.35 23.12 13.63
CA ASN A 188 3.99 23.42 13.21
C ASN A 188 3.98 24.42 12.04
N LEU A 189 4.80 24.18 11.02
CA LEU A 189 4.84 24.99 9.80
C LEU A 189 4.14 24.24 8.68
N GLU A 190 4.85 23.43 7.90
CA GLU A 190 4.26 22.69 6.78
C GLU A 190 3.75 21.31 7.19
N ASN A 191 2.81 20.73 6.43
CA ASN A 191 2.28 19.37 6.62
C ASN A 191 1.91 19.06 8.09
N SER A 192 1.32 20.04 8.74
CA SER A 192 1.05 20.05 10.17
C SER A 192 -0.28 19.35 10.46
N TYR A 193 -0.28 18.02 10.42
CA TYR A 193 -1.42 17.18 10.75
C TYR A 193 -0.94 15.89 11.42
N LEU A 194 -1.85 15.19 12.11
CA LEU A 194 -1.58 13.87 12.67
C LEU A 194 -2.43 12.82 11.97
N ILE A 195 -1.90 11.60 11.86
CA ILE A 195 -2.65 10.43 11.40
C ILE A 195 -3.00 9.65 12.65
N VAL A 196 -4.29 9.44 12.86
CA VAL A 196 -4.82 8.77 14.05
C VAL A 196 -5.75 7.63 13.64
N PRO A 197 -5.77 6.50 14.35
CA PRO A 197 -6.70 5.43 14.10
C PRO A 197 -8.07 5.80 14.67
N LEU A 198 -9.12 5.43 13.94
CA LEU A 198 -10.50 5.46 14.38
C LEU A 198 -11.02 4.04 14.56
N ASP A 199 -11.75 3.82 15.63
CA ASP A 199 -12.44 2.57 15.90
C ASP A 199 -13.73 2.43 15.05
N SER A 200 -14.43 1.30 15.23
CA SER A 200 -15.69 1.03 14.55
C SER A 200 -16.82 2.03 14.88
N SER A 201 -16.70 2.78 15.98
CA SER A 201 -17.62 3.84 16.40
C SER A 201 -17.25 5.22 15.84
N GLN A 202 -16.18 5.31 15.04
CA GLN A 202 -15.62 6.56 14.51
C GLN A 202 -15.06 7.47 15.61
N SER A 203 -14.61 6.90 16.72
CA SER A 203 -13.88 7.58 17.79
C SER A 203 -12.38 7.25 17.70
N ILE A 204 -11.52 8.10 18.25
CA ILE A 204 -10.06 7.85 18.26
C ILE A 204 -9.78 6.58 19.06
N ASP A 205 -9.12 5.61 18.44
CA ASP A 205 -8.77 4.33 19.08
C ASP A 205 -7.51 4.48 19.95
N TRP A 206 -7.72 4.95 21.18
CA TRP A 206 -6.65 5.14 22.17
C TRP A 206 -5.94 3.85 22.53
N GLN A 207 -6.66 2.73 22.60
CA GLN A 207 -6.07 1.44 22.93
C GLN A 207 -5.03 1.04 21.87
N LEU A 208 -5.35 1.24 20.59
CA LEU A 208 -4.41 0.99 19.49
C LEU A 208 -3.23 1.97 19.55
N ILE A 209 -3.49 3.26 19.77
CA ILE A 209 -2.42 4.27 19.86
C ILE A 209 -1.43 3.93 20.98
N GLU A 210 -1.92 3.62 22.18
CA GLU A 210 -1.10 3.31 23.35
C GLU A 210 -0.33 2.00 23.18
N SER A 211 -0.93 1.00 22.53
CA SER A 211 -0.28 -0.29 22.28
C SER A 211 0.84 -0.20 21.25
N PHE A 212 0.76 0.74 20.31
CA PHE A 212 1.70 0.86 19.19
C PHE A 212 2.41 2.22 19.22
N GLN A 213 3.29 2.43 20.20
CA GLN A 213 4.15 3.63 20.26
C GLN A 213 5.48 3.46 19.51
N SER A 214 5.91 2.22 19.31
CA SER A 214 7.06 1.81 18.51
C SER A 214 6.84 0.38 18.05
N LEU A 215 7.39 -0.02 16.90
CA LEU A 215 7.42 -1.43 16.51
C LEU A 215 8.73 -2.06 16.94
N ASP A 216 8.63 -3.17 17.69
CA ASP A 216 9.81 -3.95 18.04
C ASP A 216 10.43 -4.56 16.79
N PRO A 217 11.77 -4.54 16.66
CA PRO A 217 12.44 -5.19 15.55
C PRO A 217 12.16 -6.69 15.56
N ALA A 218 12.21 -7.31 14.39
CA ALA A 218 12.01 -8.75 14.24
C ALA A 218 13.01 -9.52 15.14
N ARG A 219 12.50 -10.19 16.16
CA ARG A 219 13.31 -10.97 17.10
C ARG A 219 13.61 -12.36 16.52
N SER A 220 14.86 -12.79 16.65
CA SER A 220 15.24 -14.19 16.39
C SER A 220 14.82 -15.09 17.55
N TYR A 221 14.18 -16.22 17.25
CA TYR A 221 13.79 -17.22 18.24
C TYR A 221 14.83 -18.33 18.36
N SER A 222 15.21 -18.66 19.59
CA SER A 222 16.07 -19.81 19.88
C SER A 222 15.40 -21.14 19.49
N VAL A 223 16.19 -22.20 19.35
CA VAL A 223 15.65 -23.56 19.09
C VAL A 223 14.69 -23.99 20.21
N ILE A 224 14.99 -23.63 21.46
CA ILE A 224 14.19 -24.01 22.64
C ILE A 224 12.83 -23.29 22.61
N GLU A 225 12.82 -21.98 22.38
CA GLU A 225 11.56 -21.22 22.25
C GLU A 225 10.69 -21.77 21.11
N ARG A 226 11.31 -22.09 19.96
CA ARG A 226 10.60 -22.70 18.83
C ARG A 226 10.00 -24.08 19.14
N LYS A 227 10.58 -24.85 20.07
CA LYS A 227 10.03 -26.14 20.54
C LYS A 227 8.83 -25.97 21.47
N GLN A 228 8.88 -24.95 22.30
CA GLN A 228 7.89 -24.71 23.35
C GLN A 228 6.66 -23.93 22.83
N ASN A 229 6.81 -23.27 21.69
CA ASN A 229 5.70 -22.56 21.05
C ASN A 229 4.60 -23.51 20.60
N VAL A 230 3.38 -23.20 21.03
CA VAL A 230 2.16 -23.87 20.57
C VAL A 230 1.49 -22.99 19.52
N TYR A 231 1.49 -23.45 18.27
CA TYR A 231 0.88 -22.73 17.16
C TYR A 231 -0.63 -22.99 17.14
N ARG A 232 -1.42 -21.94 17.36
CA ARG A 232 -2.89 -22.00 17.26
C ARG A 232 -3.36 -21.27 16.00
N PRO A 233 -4.23 -21.88 15.18
CA PRO A 233 -4.75 -21.23 13.97
C PRO A 233 -5.32 -19.83 14.23
N GLU A 234 -6.09 -19.65 15.31
CA GLU A 234 -6.73 -18.35 15.62
C GLU A 234 -5.74 -17.19 15.75
N ASN A 235 -4.47 -17.47 16.07
CA ASN A 235 -3.46 -16.45 16.29
C ASN A 235 -2.83 -15.92 14.99
N PHE A 236 -3.13 -16.51 13.83
CA PHE A 236 -2.48 -16.17 12.56
C PHE A 236 -3.40 -15.56 11.52
N LEU A 237 -4.68 -15.91 11.48
CA LEU A 237 -5.59 -15.38 10.45
C LEU A 237 -5.72 -13.85 10.53
N ASP A 238 -5.69 -13.18 9.38
CA ASP A 238 -5.71 -11.71 9.26
C ASP A 238 -4.56 -10.99 10.00
N LYS A 239 -3.48 -11.69 10.35
CA LYS A 239 -2.28 -11.10 10.95
C LYS A 239 -1.20 -10.85 9.92
N VAL A 240 -0.36 -9.86 10.22
CA VAL A 240 0.88 -9.60 9.49
C VAL A 240 1.98 -10.45 10.10
N VAL A 241 2.71 -11.19 9.27
CA VAL A 241 3.85 -12.02 9.66
C VAL A 241 5.09 -11.63 8.88
N THR A 242 6.25 -11.86 9.48
CA THR A 242 7.57 -11.59 8.88
C THR A 242 8.44 -12.84 8.92
N LYS A 243 9.43 -12.90 8.03
CA LYS A 243 10.39 -14.01 7.99
C LYS A 243 11.44 -13.80 9.09
N TRP A 244 11.30 -14.49 10.22
CA TRP A 244 12.26 -14.40 11.34
C TRP A 244 13.71 -14.77 10.98
N TYR A 245 13.91 -15.52 9.90
CA TYR A 245 15.20 -16.05 9.48
C TYR A 245 15.90 -15.25 8.38
N ASN A 246 15.21 -14.29 7.76
CA ASN A 246 15.82 -13.45 6.72
C ASN A 246 16.14 -12.08 7.33
N LYS A 247 17.41 -11.67 7.24
CA LYS A 247 17.89 -10.39 7.77
C LYS A 247 17.76 -9.22 6.80
N ASN A 248 17.37 -9.48 5.55
CA ASN A 248 16.97 -8.41 4.64
C ASN A 248 15.54 -8.04 5.00
N GLU A 249 15.45 -6.91 5.68
CA GLU A 249 14.30 -6.39 6.41
C GLU A 249 13.14 -6.03 5.45
N ASP A 250 11.93 -5.97 6.02
CA ASP A 250 10.74 -5.26 5.51
C ASP A 250 9.70 -6.05 4.70
N GLU A 251 9.97 -7.32 4.36
CA GLU A 251 8.92 -8.16 3.76
C GLU A 251 7.89 -8.58 4.81
N GLN A 252 6.82 -7.81 4.87
CA GLN A 252 5.60 -8.10 5.63
C GLN A 252 4.65 -8.91 4.75
N PHE A 253 3.99 -9.90 5.34
CA PHE A 253 2.99 -10.71 4.65
C PHE A 253 1.70 -10.76 5.44
N VAL A 254 0.56 -10.61 4.78
CA VAL A 254 -0.75 -10.85 5.40
C VAL A 254 -1.10 -12.32 5.26
N VAL A 255 -1.46 -12.96 6.36
CA VAL A 255 -2.00 -14.32 6.35
C VAL A 255 -3.44 -14.30 5.84
N VAL A 256 -3.66 -14.85 4.64
CA VAL A 256 -4.97 -14.90 3.98
C VAL A 256 -5.72 -16.18 4.35
N LYS A 257 -5.00 -17.29 4.52
CA LYS A 257 -5.60 -18.59 4.83
C LYS A 257 -4.65 -19.48 5.62
N ILE A 258 -5.23 -20.30 6.48
CA ILE A 258 -4.52 -21.31 7.27
C ILE A 258 -4.67 -22.67 6.58
N ARG A 259 -3.56 -23.32 6.26
CA ARG A 259 -3.51 -24.61 5.56
C ARG A 259 -3.21 -25.73 6.56
N GLN A 260 -4.25 -26.17 7.28
CA GLN A 260 -4.16 -27.32 8.19
C GLN A 260 -4.05 -28.66 7.45
N ASP A 261 -4.37 -28.67 6.16
CA ASP A 261 -4.19 -29.79 5.25
C ASP A 261 -2.71 -30.02 4.86
N LEU A 262 -1.84 -29.03 5.12
CA LEU A 262 -0.42 -29.09 4.82
C LEU A 262 0.42 -28.96 6.08
N ASN A 263 1.60 -29.56 6.07
CA ASN A 263 2.61 -29.43 7.11
C ASN A 263 4.02 -29.36 6.48
N PRO A 264 5.09 -29.10 7.26
CA PRO A 264 6.44 -29.01 6.70
C PRO A 264 6.95 -30.23 5.91
N LEU A 265 6.35 -31.42 6.10
CA LEU A 265 6.71 -32.63 5.37
C LEU A 265 5.91 -32.81 4.07
N SER A 266 4.88 -32.00 3.83
CA SER A 266 4.15 -31.95 2.56
C SER A 266 5.07 -31.59 1.40
N ASP A 267 4.68 -32.03 0.20
CA ASP A 267 5.45 -31.80 -1.02
C ASP A 267 5.67 -30.30 -1.26
N PHE A 268 6.88 -29.93 -1.64
CA PHE A 268 7.21 -28.54 -1.96
C PHE A 268 6.70 -28.21 -3.37
N ASP A 269 6.29 -26.97 -3.60
CA ASP A 269 5.68 -26.54 -4.87
C ASP A 269 6.63 -26.58 -6.09
N ASN A 270 7.90 -26.95 -5.91
CA ASN A 270 8.88 -27.09 -6.97
C ASN A 270 9.45 -28.52 -7.04
N ASN A 271 9.93 -28.91 -8.23
CA ASN A 271 10.54 -30.22 -8.44
C ASN A 271 11.97 -30.35 -7.88
N GLN A 272 12.49 -29.34 -7.18
CA GLN A 272 13.88 -29.31 -6.71
C GLN A 272 14.06 -29.82 -5.28
N PHE A 273 13.04 -29.67 -4.44
CA PHE A 273 13.06 -30.10 -3.05
C PHE A 273 11.87 -31.00 -2.79
N LYS A 274 12.05 -32.05 -2.00
CA LYS A 274 10.95 -32.96 -1.67
C LYS A 274 9.89 -32.28 -0.82
N ASN A 275 10.28 -31.52 0.19
CA ASN A 275 9.37 -30.87 1.13
C ASN A 275 9.95 -29.57 1.69
N TYR A 276 9.13 -28.85 2.47
CA TYR A 276 9.53 -27.58 3.09
C TYR A 276 10.72 -27.73 4.05
N VAL A 277 10.83 -28.85 4.78
CA VAL A 277 11.99 -29.12 5.67
C VAL A 277 13.30 -29.16 4.89
N GLU A 278 13.33 -29.86 3.75
CA GLU A 278 14.51 -29.95 2.90
C GLU A 278 14.87 -28.58 2.31
N PHE A 279 13.89 -27.84 1.80
CA PHE A 279 14.08 -26.49 1.27
C PHE A 279 14.72 -25.56 2.31
N TYR A 280 14.16 -25.48 3.52
CA TYR A 280 14.65 -24.59 4.57
C TYR A 280 16.04 -25.00 5.09
N ARG A 281 16.33 -26.30 5.15
CA ARG A 281 17.67 -26.80 5.51
C ARG A 281 18.69 -26.46 4.43
N ALA A 282 18.38 -26.71 3.16
CA ALA A 282 19.31 -26.51 2.06
C ALA A 282 19.59 -25.03 1.76
N ARG A 283 18.55 -24.17 1.79
CA ARG A 283 18.66 -22.75 1.41
C ARG A 283 19.10 -21.84 2.54
N TYR A 284 18.67 -22.12 3.77
CA TYR A 284 18.86 -21.21 4.91
C TYR A 284 19.56 -21.86 6.10
N ASN A 285 19.94 -23.14 6.00
CA ASN A 285 20.51 -23.92 7.11
C ASN A 285 19.61 -23.91 8.37
N ILE A 286 18.28 -23.92 8.17
CA ILE A 286 17.30 -23.92 9.26
C ILE A 286 16.78 -25.33 9.48
N ASN A 287 16.87 -25.79 10.73
CA ASN A 287 16.15 -26.98 11.16
C ASN A 287 14.73 -26.60 11.62
N VAL A 288 13.75 -27.09 10.87
CA VAL A 288 12.33 -27.06 11.25
C VAL A 288 12.15 -28.00 12.43
N VAL A 289 11.56 -27.47 13.51
CA VAL A 289 11.56 -28.16 14.81
C VAL A 289 10.26 -28.91 15.06
N ASP A 290 9.14 -28.31 14.65
CA ASP A 290 7.82 -28.95 14.65
C ASP A 290 7.43 -29.25 13.20
N CYS A 291 7.40 -30.53 12.84
CA CYS A 291 6.99 -30.99 11.52
C CYS A 291 5.47 -31.24 11.42
N SER A 292 4.74 -31.07 12.50
CA SER A 292 3.27 -31.19 12.55
C SER A 292 2.53 -29.86 12.48
N GLN A 293 3.24 -28.73 12.58
CA GLN A 293 2.65 -27.40 12.42
C GLN A 293 1.95 -27.26 11.05
N PHE A 294 0.88 -26.47 11.02
CA PHE A 294 0.19 -26.11 9.77
C PHE A 294 1.02 -25.09 8.97
N LEU A 295 0.74 -24.98 7.67
CA LEU A 295 1.32 -23.94 6.83
C LEU A 295 0.39 -22.72 6.72
N LEU A 296 0.97 -21.58 6.35
CA LEU A 296 0.27 -20.32 6.13
C LEU A 296 0.27 -19.98 4.65
N GLU A 297 -0.91 -19.68 4.10
CA GLU A 297 -1.03 -19.06 2.80
C GLU A 297 -1.01 -17.55 3.00
N VAL A 298 0.01 -16.91 2.44
CA VAL A 298 0.30 -15.50 2.68
C VAL A 298 0.31 -14.73 1.38
N ASN A 299 -0.11 -13.47 1.44
CA ASN A 299 0.06 -12.52 0.36
C ASN A 299 1.12 -11.51 0.78
N ALA A 300 2.04 -11.16 -0.13
CA ALA A 300 3.02 -10.13 0.16
C ALA A 300 2.27 -8.81 0.39
N SER A 301 2.50 -8.18 1.54
CA SER A 301 2.01 -6.84 1.85
C SER A 301 2.84 -5.84 1.06
N VAL A 302 2.91 -5.98 -0.26
CA VAL A 302 3.56 -4.95 -1.07
C VAL A 302 2.54 -3.82 -1.16
N LEU A 303 2.88 -2.72 -0.48
CA LEU A 303 2.51 -1.37 -0.89
C LEU A 303 3.03 -1.17 -2.33
N GLU A 304 2.40 -1.82 -3.31
CA GLU A 304 2.55 -1.47 -4.72
C GLU A 304 1.71 -0.21 -4.93
N ILE A 305 2.26 0.93 -4.48
CA ILE A 305 1.83 2.26 -4.91
C ILE A 305 2.76 2.72 -6.02
#